data_AF-A0A1C2AVH4-F1
#
_entry.id   AF-A0A1C2AVH4-F1
#
_cell.length_a   1.000
_cell.length_b   1.000
_cell.length_c   1.000
_cell.angle_alpha   90.00
_cell.angle_beta   90.00
_cell.angle_gamma   90.00
#
_symmetry.space_group_name_H-M   'P 1'
#
loop_
_entity.id
_entity.type
_entity.pdbx_description
1 polymer ?
#
loop_
_entity_poly.entity_id
_entity_poly.type
_entity_poly.pdbx_seq_one_letter_code
_entity_poly.pdbx_strand_id
1 'polypeptide(L)' 'MIKQAIIPLAGLGTRLLPLTSVFAKELLPINGKPGIEYILDECI' A
#
# COMPACT_ATOMS: atom_id res chain seq x y z
N MET A 1 -8.25 -9.92 -22.03
CA MET A 1 -8.12 -8.55 -21.49
C MET A 1 -8.66 -8.58 -20.08
N ILE A 2 -7.80 -8.42 -19.08
CA ILE A 2 -8.22 -8.31 -17.67
C ILE A 2 -8.56 -6.84 -17.43
N LYS A 3 -9.68 -6.56 -16.76
CA LYS A 3 -10.19 -5.18 -16.56
C LYS A 3 -10.32 -4.80 -15.10
N GLN A 4 -10.08 -5.73 -14.19
CA GLN A 4 -10.31 -5.57 -12.76
C GLN A 4 -9.19 -6.24 -12.00
N ALA A 5 -8.70 -5.55 -10.96
CA ALA A 5 -7.74 -6.05 -10.01
C ALA A 5 -8.28 -5.82 -8.59
N ILE A 6 -7.96 -6.74 -7.68
CA ILE A 6 -8.31 -6.63 -6.26
C ILE A 6 -7.00 -6.61 -5.48
N ILE A 7 -6.80 -5.57 -4.67
CA ILE A 7 -5.61 -5.41 -3.83
C ILE A 7 -6.06 -5.53 -2.36
N PRO A 8 -5.78 -6.67 -1.68
CA PRO A 8 -6.22 -6.87 -0.31
C PRO A 8 -5.28 -6.17 0.70
N LEU A 9 -5.72 -5.03 1.23
CA LEU A 9 -4.92 -4.15 2.11
C LEU A 9 -5.48 -4.01 3.54
N ALA A 10 -6.09 -5.07 4.08
CA ALA A 10 -6.75 -5.03 5.40
C ALA A 10 -5.84 -5.38 6.60
N GLY A 11 -4.52 -5.49 6.39
CA GLY A 11 -3.59 -5.95 7.43
C GLY A 11 -3.14 -4.83 8.38
N LEU A 12 -3.02 -5.14 9.68
CA LEU A 12 -2.63 -4.18 10.75
C LEU A 12 -1.15 -3.73 10.73
N GLY A 13 -0.32 -4.27 9.83
CA GLY A 13 1.07 -3.82 9.68
C GLY A 13 2.00 -4.08 10.87
N THR A 14 1.67 -4.98 11.81
CA THR A 14 2.34 -5.14 13.12
C THR A 14 3.87 -5.24 13.12
N ARG A 15 4.48 -5.74 12.04
CA ARG A 15 5.95 -5.82 11.88
C ARG A 15 6.64 -4.47 11.69
N LEU A 16 5.88 -3.42 11.36
CA LEU A 16 6.38 -2.06 11.11
C LEU A 16 5.95 -1.09 12.22
N LEU A 17 5.49 -1.59 13.37
CA LEU A 17 5.24 -0.74 14.52
C LEU A 17 6.54 -0.05 14.97
N PRO A 18 6.49 1.24 15.38
CA PRO A 18 5.28 2.03 15.59
C PRO A 18 4.76 2.77 14.35
N LEU A 19 5.42 2.67 13.19
CA LEU A 19 5.07 3.43 11.97
C LEU A 19 3.64 3.16 11.50
N THR A 20 3.16 1.92 11.68
CA THR A 20 1.80 1.51 11.28
C THR A 20 0.78 1.53 12.41
N SER A 21 1.06 2.25 13.51
CA SER A 21 0.10 2.38 14.63
C SER A 21 -1.07 3.31 14.30
N VAL A 22 -0.85 4.29 13.41
CA VAL A 22 -1.84 5.30 13.00
C VAL A 22 -2.07 5.27 11.49
N PHE A 23 -1.04 4.95 10.70
CA PHE A 23 -1.09 4.91 9.25
C PHE A 23 -1.07 3.47 8.72
N ALA A 24 -1.79 3.21 7.63
CA ALA A 24 -1.68 1.94 6.91
C ALA A 24 -0.29 1.81 6.25
N LYS A 25 0.25 0.59 6.17
CA LYS A 25 1.61 0.36 5.66
C LYS A 25 1.76 0.79 4.19
N GLU A 26 0.69 0.70 3.40
CA GLU A 26 0.66 1.02 1.98
C GLU A 26 0.71 2.52 1.70
N LEU A 27 0.42 3.34 2.72
CA LEU A 27 0.53 4.80 2.65
C LEU A 27 1.90 5.31 3.11
N LEU A 28 2.79 4.43 3.58
CA LEU A 28 4.14 4.83 3.96
C LEU A 28 4.87 5.39 2.73
N PRO A 29 5.61 6.51 2.89
CA PRO A 29 6.24 7.17 1.76
C PRO A 29 7.46 6.39 1.28
N ILE A 30 7.53 6.17 -0.03
CA ILE A 30 8.69 5.64 -0.77
C ILE A 30 9.04 6.69 -1.82
N ASN A 31 10.25 7.25 -1.76
CA ASN A 31 10.70 8.33 -2.66
C ASN A 31 9.72 9.51 -2.79
N GLY A 32 9.06 9.88 -1.68
CA GLY A 32 8.12 11.00 -1.65
C GLY A 32 6.72 10.68 -2.17
N LYS A 33 6.43 9.42 -2.53
CA LYS A 33 5.11 8.95 -2.97
C LYS A 33 4.57 7.87 -2.02
N PRO A 34 3.25 7.77 -1.82
CA PRO A 34 2.67 6.64 -1.10
C PRO A 34 2.99 5.31 -1.81
N GLY A 35 3.35 4.27 -1.06
CA GLY A 35 3.67 2.95 -1.63
C GLY A 35 2.58 2.37 -2.54
N ILE A 36 1.31 2.65 -2.24
CA ILE A 36 0.16 2.19 -3.04
C ILE A 36 0.16 2.74 -4.48
N GLU A 37 0.78 3.90 -4.74
CA GLU A 37 0.86 4.49 -6.08
C GLU A 37 1.60 3.56 -7.04
N TYR A 38 2.71 2.97 -6.59
CA TYR A 38 3.49 2.03 -7.40
C TYR A 38 2.68 0.77 -7.76
N ILE A 39 1.83 0.27 -6.85
CA ILE A 39 0.98 -0.90 -7.10
C ILE A 39 -0.11 -0.57 -8.12
N LEU A 40 -0.65 0.66 -8.07
CA LEU A 40 -1.65 1.11 -9.05
C LEU A 40 -1.03 1.28 -10.43
N ASP A 41 0.18 1.82 -10.52
CA ASP A 41 0.92 1.94 -11.78
C ASP A 41 1.20 0.57 -12.44
N GLU A 42 1.48 -0.47 -11.64
CA GLU A 42 1.62 -1.85 -12.11
C GLU A 42 0.31 -2.49 -12.62
N CYS A 43 -0.85 -1.95 -12.22
CA CYS A 43 -2.16 -2.48 -12.60
C CYS A 43 -2.68 -1.92 -13.94
N ILE A 44 -2.02 -0.92 -14.52
CA ILE A 44 -2.38 -0.27 -15.80
C ILE A 44 -1.82 -1.09 -16.97
#